data_AF-A0A498FL02-F1
#
_entry.id   AF-A0A498FL02-F1
#
_cell.length_a   1.000
_cell.length_b   1.000
_cell.length_c   1.000
_cell.angle_alpha   90.00
_cell.angle_beta   90.00
_cell.angle_gamma   90.00
#
_symmetry.space_group_name_H-M   'P 1'
#
loop_
_entity.id
_entity.type
_entity.pdbx_description
1 polymer ?
#
loop_
_entity_poly.entity_id
_entity_poly.type
_entity_poly.pdbx_seq_one_letter_code
_entity_poly.pdbx_strand_id
1 'polypeptide(L)'
;MSTGADPIRYATADEVLLALSADTEPATIPDHTRERAIKRAASATEKWINRTGRAFHPVRVGAVDEPRSWEVHDVQDARSWSPAKVILDNARPVPLDPAEGDAIEIRSGRDQWDDVTDEEGDAWTLDYRRRRLRVFERRLAITPRDDPNTSFVRLTYRYGPLGEEVQINEDNVVESAPPDVREAVAAKAASMLALNDNTTLDIPDDGQLTSRASRSEALKAAYEETAAEYSGFSPL
;
A
#
# COMPACT_ATOMS: atom_id res chain seq x y z
N MET A 1 -14.84 -23.71 -11.97
CA MET A 1 -14.89 -22.25 -12.11
C MET A 1 -14.53 -21.69 -10.74
N SER A 2 -13.33 -21.13 -10.60
CA SER A 2 -12.80 -20.71 -9.31
C SER A 2 -13.38 -19.35 -8.98
N THR A 3 -14.36 -19.30 -8.09
CA THR A 3 -14.74 -18.09 -7.33
C THR A 3 -13.62 -17.81 -6.32
N GLY A 4 -12.44 -17.45 -6.82
CA GLY A 4 -11.54 -16.61 -6.02
C GLY A 4 -12.20 -15.24 -6.02
N ALA A 5 -12.47 -14.68 -4.83
CA ALA A 5 -13.04 -13.34 -4.73
C ALA A 5 -12.29 -12.40 -5.68
N ASP A 6 -13.01 -11.72 -6.57
CA ASP A 6 -12.39 -10.83 -7.55
C ASP A 6 -11.51 -9.82 -6.81
N PRO A 7 -10.24 -9.63 -7.23
CA PRO A 7 -9.31 -8.79 -6.51
C PRO A 7 -9.80 -7.34 -6.49
N ILE A 8 -9.70 -6.70 -5.32
CA ILE A 8 -10.07 -5.29 -5.16
C ILE A 8 -9.14 -4.41 -6.00
N ARG A 9 -9.72 -3.44 -6.70
CA ARG A 9 -9.06 -2.62 -7.73
C ARG A 9 -9.47 -1.16 -7.62
N TYR A 10 -8.61 -0.24 -8.07
CA TYR A 10 -8.91 1.20 -8.07
C TYR A 10 -9.67 1.68 -9.31
N ALA A 11 -9.85 0.82 -10.34
CA ALA A 11 -10.52 1.17 -11.59
C ALA A 11 -11.40 0.03 -12.10
N THR A 12 -12.51 0.39 -12.72
CA THR A 12 -13.41 -0.53 -13.41
C THR A 12 -12.75 -1.10 -14.67
N ALA A 13 -13.26 -2.23 -15.17
CA ALA A 13 -12.77 -2.78 -16.44
C ALA A 13 -13.11 -1.83 -17.60
N ASP A 14 -14.27 -1.18 -17.54
CA ASP A 14 -14.74 -0.29 -18.58
C ASP A 14 -13.88 0.98 -18.67
N GLU A 15 -13.45 1.55 -17.55
CA GLU A 15 -12.49 2.68 -17.53
C GLU A 15 -11.13 2.27 -18.14
N VAL A 16 -10.65 1.07 -17.83
CA VAL A 16 -9.40 0.55 -18.43
C VAL A 16 -9.57 0.36 -19.93
N LEU A 17 -10.73 -0.14 -20.40
CA LEU A 17 -11.00 -0.38 -21.81
C LEU A 17 -11.20 0.93 -22.60
N LEU A 18 -11.86 1.91 -21.99
CA LEU A 18 -12.05 3.24 -22.56
C LEU A 18 -10.72 4.00 -22.64
N ALA A 19 -9.84 3.83 -21.65
CA ALA A 19 -8.48 4.36 -21.70
C ALA A 19 -7.61 3.68 -22.78
N LEU A 20 -7.80 2.38 -23.02
CA LEU A 20 -7.09 1.63 -24.07
C LEU A 20 -7.50 2.06 -25.49
N SER A 21 -8.73 2.56 -25.64
CA SER A 21 -9.29 2.93 -26.94
C SER A 21 -10.55 3.77 -26.72
N ALA A 22 -10.42 5.08 -26.96
CA ALA A 22 -11.50 6.04 -26.74
C ALA A 22 -12.77 5.75 -27.57
N ASP A 23 -12.63 5.02 -28.68
CA ASP A 23 -13.72 4.64 -29.59
C ASP A 23 -14.37 3.28 -29.26
N THR A 24 -13.93 2.60 -28.19
CA THR A 24 -14.44 1.26 -27.86
C THR A 24 -15.65 1.34 -26.95
N GLU A 25 -16.79 0.83 -27.42
CA GLU A 25 -17.99 0.62 -26.60
C GLU A 25 -17.78 -0.55 -25.63
N PRO A 26 -17.78 -0.34 -24.30
CA PRO A 26 -17.50 -1.39 -23.32
C PRO A 26 -18.49 -2.57 -23.36
N ALA A 27 -19.69 -2.34 -23.87
CA ALA A 27 -20.78 -3.30 -23.96
C ALA A 27 -20.61 -4.34 -25.10
N THR A 28 -19.75 -4.08 -26.08
CA THR A 28 -19.56 -4.94 -27.26
C THR A 28 -18.24 -5.73 -27.24
N ILE A 29 -17.45 -5.58 -26.17
CA ILE A 29 -16.13 -6.20 -26.04
C ILE A 29 -16.25 -7.67 -25.61
N PRO A 30 -15.44 -8.58 -26.20
CA PRO A 30 -15.36 -9.97 -25.76
C PRO A 30 -14.93 -10.13 -24.29
N ASP A 31 -15.52 -11.10 -23.59
CA ASP A 31 -15.26 -11.37 -22.15
C ASP A 31 -13.78 -11.55 -21.81
N HIS A 32 -13.00 -12.21 -22.66
CA HIS A 32 -11.57 -12.42 -22.44
C HIS A 32 -10.76 -11.12 -22.38
N THR A 33 -11.19 -10.07 -23.08
CA THR A 33 -10.56 -8.75 -23.06
C THR A 33 -10.95 -8.01 -21.78
N ARG A 34 -12.20 -8.15 -21.33
CA ARG A 34 -12.68 -7.63 -20.05
C ARG A 34 -11.92 -8.27 -18.87
N GLU A 35 -11.76 -9.59 -18.86
CA GLU A 35 -10.96 -10.30 -17.85
C GLU A 35 -9.49 -9.83 -17.82
N ARG A 36 -8.91 -9.58 -19.00
CA ARG A 36 -7.54 -9.06 -19.10
C ARG A 36 -7.44 -7.64 -18.52
N ALA A 37 -8.44 -6.79 -18.74
CA ALA A 37 -8.52 -5.47 -18.13
C ALA A 37 -8.62 -5.55 -16.59
N ILE A 38 -9.46 -6.44 -16.06
CA ILE A 38 -9.57 -6.71 -14.61
C ILE A 38 -8.21 -7.08 -14.02
N LYS A 39 -7.53 -8.07 -14.62
CA LYS A 39 -6.21 -8.53 -14.14
C LYS A 39 -5.14 -7.44 -14.19
N ARG A 40 -5.18 -6.56 -15.20
CA ARG A 40 -4.28 -5.41 -15.31
C ARG A 40 -4.53 -4.39 -14.20
N ALA A 41 -5.79 -4.02 -13.96
CA ALA A 41 -6.16 -3.11 -12.88
C ALA A 41 -5.75 -3.65 -11.51
N ALA A 42 -6.00 -4.95 -11.26
CA ALA A 42 -5.58 -5.61 -10.02
C ALA A 42 -4.04 -5.60 -9.86
N SER A 43 -3.30 -5.96 -10.91
CA SER A 43 -1.83 -5.94 -10.87
C SER A 43 -1.25 -4.53 -10.66
N ALA A 44 -1.86 -3.51 -11.26
CA ALA A 44 -1.46 -2.11 -11.05
C ALA A 44 -1.73 -1.67 -9.60
N THR A 45 -2.87 -2.05 -9.03
CA THR A 45 -3.22 -1.84 -7.62
C THR A 45 -2.14 -2.44 -6.72
N GLU A 46 -1.84 -3.73 -6.89
CA GLU A 46 -0.86 -4.45 -6.08
C GLU A 46 0.55 -3.85 -6.19
N LYS A 47 1.00 -3.51 -7.41
CA LYS A 47 2.30 -2.85 -7.62
C LYS A 47 2.40 -1.52 -6.87
N TRP A 48 1.33 -0.73 -6.87
CA TRP A 48 1.30 0.52 -6.12
C TRP A 48 1.41 0.28 -4.61
N ILE A 49 0.64 -0.67 -4.08
CA ILE A 49 0.64 -1.02 -2.66
C ILE A 49 2.04 -1.45 -2.24
N ASN A 50 2.64 -2.38 -2.97
CA ASN A 50 3.99 -2.90 -2.67
C ASN A 50 5.07 -1.81 -2.76
N ARG A 51 4.95 -0.86 -3.69
CA ARG A 51 5.95 0.19 -3.88
C ARG A 51 5.83 1.34 -2.89
N THR A 52 4.60 1.70 -2.51
CA THR A 52 4.35 2.91 -1.69
C THR A 52 4.04 2.57 -0.23
N GLY A 53 3.69 1.32 0.06
CA GLY A 53 3.13 0.90 1.33
C GLY A 53 1.75 1.50 1.62
N ARG A 54 1.10 2.15 0.63
CA ARG A 54 -0.19 2.84 0.79
C ARG A 54 -1.29 2.06 0.06
N ALA A 55 -2.12 1.38 0.82
CA ALA A 55 -3.28 0.67 0.26
C ALA A 55 -4.42 1.63 -0.10
N PHE A 56 -5.17 1.29 -1.16
CA PHE A 56 -6.37 2.01 -1.58
C PHE A 56 -7.57 1.69 -0.70
N HIS A 57 -7.53 0.54 -0.03
CA HIS A 57 -8.55 0.00 0.87
C HIS A 57 -7.84 -0.68 2.05
N PRO A 58 -8.55 -1.02 3.14
CA PRO A 58 -7.98 -1.86 4.18
C PRO A 58 -7.47 -3.18 3.60
N VAL A 59 -6.21 -3.50 3.90
CA VAL A 59 -5.53 -4.76 3.57
C VAL A 59 -5.00 -5.35 4.86
N ARG A 60 -5.08 -6.67 5.00
CA ARG A 60 -4.56 -7.39 6.16
C ARG A 60 -3.14 -7.86 5.93
N VAL A 61 -2.31 -7.74 6.96
CA VAL A 61 -0.98 -8.36 7.04
C VAL A 61 -1.12 -9.74 7.67
N GLY A 62 -0.75 -10.78 6.92
CA GLY A 62 -0.85 -12.18 7.35
C GLY A 62 -2.29 -12.71 7.40
N ALA A 63 -2.44 -14.04 7.39
CA ALA A 63 -3.73 -14.70 7.60
C ALA A 63 -3.96 -14.97 9.09
N VAL A 64 -5.19 -14.74 9.56
CA VAL A 64 -5.57 -14.81 10.99
C VAL A 64 -5.28 -16.19 11.59
N ASP A 65 -5.50 -17.26 10.82
CA ASP A 65 -5.30 -18.66 11.21
C ASP A 65 -3.89 -19.19 10.91
N GLU A 66 -3.01 -18.36 10.37
CA GLU A 66 -1.66 -18.76 9.95
C GLU A 66 -0.59 -17.84 10.55
N PRO A 67 -0.25 -17.98 11.85
CA PRO A 67 0.71 -17.10 12.54
C PRO A 67 2.11 -17.02 11.92
N ARG A 68 2.48 -18.00 11.08
CA ARG A 68 3.74 -17.99 10.32
C ARG A 68 3.78 -16.96 9.18
N SER A 69 2.62 -16.42 8.81
CA SER A 69 2.47 -15.39 7.77
C SER A 69 2.40 -13.97 8.33
N TRP A 70 2.38 -13.83 9.67
CA TRP A 70 2.27 -12.55 10.35
C TRP A 70 3.56 -11.76 10.23
N GLU A 71 3.47 -10.46 10.47
CA GLU A 71 4.64 -9.60 10.62
C GLU A 71 5.36 -9.99 11.90
N VAL A 72 6.68 -10.16 11.84
CA VAL A 72 7.50 -10.59 12.97
C VAL A 72 8.66 -9.61 13.10
N HIS A 73 8.92 -9.14 14.31
CA HIS A 73 10.08 -8.32 14.61
C HIS A 73 11.04 -9.03 15.55
N ASP A 74 12.29 -9.02 15.14
CA ASP A 74 13.42 -9.57 15.86
C ASP A 74 14.11 -8.51 16.71
N VAL A 75 15.02 -8.96 17.57
CA VAL A 75 15.73 -8.08 18.49
C VAL A 75 16.49 -6.95 17.79
N GLN A 76 16.91 -7.19 16.54
CA GLN A 76 17.62 -6.22 15.70
C GLN A 76 16.69 -5.13 15.11
N ASP A 77 15.41 -5.43 14.94
CA ASP A 77 14.42 -4.47 14.43
C ASP A 77 14.03 -3.43 15.49
N ALA A 78 14.28 -3.75 16.76
CA ALA A 78 14.02 -2.88 17.89
C ALA A 78 14.97 -1.66 17.87
N ARG A 79 14.41 -0.48 17.61
CA ARG A 79 15.11 0.82 17.68
C ARG A 79 15.54 1.22 19.09
N SER A 80 14.97 0.58 20.10
CA SER A 80 15.14 0.84 21.52
C SER A 80 14.61 -0.40 22.24
N TRP A 81 15.14 -0.69 23.42
CA TRP A 81 14.70 -1.82 24.26
C TRP A 81 13.97 -1.40 25.55
N SER A 82 14.07 -0.13 25.95
CA SER A 82 13.48 0.38 27.18
C SER A 82 12.62 1.63 26.95
N PRO A 83 11.34 1.51 26.54
CA PRO A 83 10.63 0.31 26.09
C PRO A 83 11.10 -0.17 24.71
N ALA A 84 10.70 -1.39 24.33
CA ALA A 84 10.94 -1.94 23.00
C ALA A 84 10.17 -1.13 21.96
N LYS A 85 10.86 -0.65 20.91
CA LYS A 85 10.24 0.19 19.87
C LYS A 85 10.54 -0.37 18.50
N VAL A 86 9.49 -0.72 17.76
CA VAL A 86 9.60 -1.16 16.37
C VAL A 86 8.77 -0.28 15.47
N ILE A 87 9.11 -0.30 14.18
CA ILE A 87 8.35 0.37 13.15
C ILE A 87 7.67 -0.73 12.35
N LEU A 88 6.35 -0.67 12.26
CA LEU A 88 5.60 -1.60 11.44
C LEU A 88 5.95 -1.40 9.96
N ASP A 89 6.00 -2.49 9.21
CA ASP A 89 6.44 -2.51 7.81
C ASP A 89 5.46 -1.71 6.94
N ASN A 90 4.16 -1.94 7.15
CA ASN A 90 3.11 -1.33 6.34
C ASN A 90 2.71 0.05 6.83
N ALA A 91 2.44 0.96 5.89
CA ALA A 91 2.03 2.31 6.25
C ALA A 91 0.59 2.37 6.73
N ARG A 92 0.36 3.21 7.76
CA ARG A 92 -0.98 3.52 8.29
C ARG A 92 -1.71 2.26 8.74
N PRO A 93 -1.20 1.62 9.82
CA PRO A 93 -2.01 0.66 10.53
C PRO A 93 -3.35 1.31 10.91
N VAL A 94 -4.43 0.57 10.70
CA VAL A 94 -5.77 0.87 11.22
C VAL A 94 -5.76 0.54 12.72
N PRO A 95 -6.59 1.17 13.56
CA PRO A 95 -6.82 0.73 14.93
C PRO A 95 -7.01 -0.78 15.02
N LEU A 96 -6.24 -1.43 15.89
CA LEU A 96 -6.32 -2.89 16.05
C LEU A 96 -7.71 -3.24 16.59
N ASP A 97 -8.37 -4.18 15.93
CA ASP A 97 -9.66 -4.72 16.33
C ASP A 97 -9.60 -6.25 16.43
N PRO A 98 -9.60 -6.82 17.65
CA PRO A 98 -9.61 -8.26 17.85
C PRO A 98 -10.81 -8.96 17.18
N ALA A 99 -11.97 -8.29 17.08
CA ALA A 99 -13.16 -8.88 16.47
C ALA A 99 -12.98 -9.09 14.95
N GLU A 100 -12.09 -8.32 14.33
CA GLU A 100 -11.73 -8.43 12.92
C GLU A 100 -10.57 -9.41 12.70
N GLY A 101 -10.01 -9.99 13.77
CA GLY A 101 -8.86 -10.90 13.73
C GLY A 101 -7.51 -10.19 13.70
N ASP A 102 -7.45 -8.91 14.10
CA ASP A 102 -6.19 -8.25 14.41
C ASP A 102 -5.63 -8.83 15.73
N ALA A 103 -4.33 -9.09 15.78
CA ALA A 103 -3.69 -9.65 16.96
C ALA A 103 -2.26 -9.15 17.10
N ILE A 104 -1.85 -8.86 18.34
CA ILE A 104 -0.46 -8.61 18.73
C ILE A 104 -0.05 -9.62 19.80
N GLU A 105 0.99 -10.38 19.50
CA GLU A 105 1.52 -11.36 20.42
C GLU A 105 2.97 -11.06 20.78
N ILE A 106 3.24 -11.06 22.08
CA ILE A 106 4.58 -10.88 22.63
C ILE A 106 5.11 -12.25 23.04
N ARG A 107 6.37 -12.52 22.70
CA ARG A 107 7.00 -13.78 23.06
C ARG A 107 7.28 -13.85 24.56
N SER A 108 6.70 -14.84 25.23
CA SER A 108 6.87 -15.11 26.66
C SER A 108 7.84 -16.26 26.95
N GLY A 109 8.19 -17.06 25.95
CA GLY A 109 9.15 -18.16 26.06
C GLY A 109 9.71 -18.61 24.71
N ARG A 110 10.44 -19.74 24.68
CA ARG A 110 11.04 -20.23 23.43
C ARG A 110 9.99 -20.46 22.33
N ASP A 111 8.88 -21.12 22.63
CA ASP A 111 7.81 -21.39 21.65
C ASP A 111 6.45 -20.91 22.18
N GLN A 112 6.48 -19.93 23.08
CA GLN A 112 5.30 -19.40 23.78
C GLN A 112 5.11 -17.93 23.42
N TRP A 113 3.88 -17.61 23.06
CA TRP A 113 3.44 -16.30 22.62
C TRP A 113 2.19 -15.94 23.42
N ASP A 114 2.20 -14.75 24.02
CA ASP A 114 1.07 -14.22 24.78
C ASP A 114 0.36 -13.17 23.92
N ASP A 115 -0.91 -13.40 23.64
CA ASP A 115 -1.79 -12.39 23.03
C ASP A 115 -2.05 -11.26 24.03
N VAL A 116 -1.74 -10.04 23.60
CA VAL A 116 -1.88 -8.82 24.39
C VAL A 116 -2.73 -7.77 23.65
N THR A 117 -3.52 -8.18 22.66
CA THR A 117 -4.27 -7.26 21.79
C THR A 117 -5.22 -6.35 22.58
N ASP A 118 -5.86 -6.87 23.62
CA ASP A 118 -6.78 -6.11 24.48
C ASP A 118 -6.07 -5.26 25.55
N GLU A 119 -4.74 -5.27 25.61
CA GLU A 119 -3.94 -4.58 26.64
C GLU A 119 -3.29 -3.28 26.11
N GLU A 120 -3.95 -2.56 25.19
CA GLU A 120 -3.48 -1.24 24.72
C GLU A 120 -3.39 -0.23 25.88
N GLY A 121 -2.25 0.47 25.98
CA GLY A 121 -1.93 1.41 27.05
C GLY A 121 -1.09 0.79 28.16
N ASP A 122 -1.29 -0.50 28.46
CA ASP A 122 -0.60 -1.20 29.54
C ASP A 122 0.56 -2.07 29.03
N ALA A 123 0.29 -2.94 28.05
CA ALA A 123 1.30 -3.82 27.45
C ALA A 123 1.98 -3.19 26.24
N TRP A 124 1.23 -2.43 25.45
CA TRP A 124 1.73 -1.79 24.25
C TRP A 124 1.02 -0.48 23.93
N THR A 125 1.63 0.36 23.09
CA THR A 125 0.98 1.54 22.48
C THR A 125 1.40 1.65 21.02
N LEU A 126 0.49 2.03 20.14
CA LEU A 126 0.78 2.24 18.72
C LEU A 126 0.57 3.71 18.33
N ASP A 127 1.65 4.37 17.90
CA ASP A 127 1.52 5.66 17.21
C ASP A 127 1.16 5.37 15.75
N TYR A 128 -0.14 5.31 15.44
CA TYR A 128 -0.69 4.97 14.11
C TYR A 128 -0.15 5.87 12.98
N ARG A 129 0.13 7.14 13.28
CA ARG A 129 0.70 8.09 12.29
C ARG A 129 2.15 7.78 11.97
N ARG A 130 2.93 7.41 13.00
CA ARG A 130 4.36 7.10 12.84
C ARG A 130 4.65 5.62 12.65
N ARG A 131 3.63 4.76 12.73
CA ARG A 131 3.72 3.29 12.65
C ARG A 131 4.61 2.72 13.74
N ARG A 132 4.66 3.41 14.89
CA ARG A 132 5.61 3.10 15.95
C ARG A 132 4.90 2.34 17.04
N LEU A 133 5.10 1.03 17.04
CA LEU A 133 4.69 0.15 18.13
C LEU A 133 5.71 0.28 19.27
N ARG A 134 5.20 0.50 20.47
CA ARG A 134 5.98 0.45 21.71
C ARG A 134 5.46 -0.70 22.54
N VAL A 135 6.33 -1.61 22.92
CA VAL A 135 6.04 -2.72 23.81
C VAL A 135 6.71 -2.44 25.15
N PHE A 136 5.93 -2.37 26.24
CA PHE A 136 6.44 -2.02 27.55
C PHE A 136 7.14 -3.23 28.21
N GLU A 137 8.32 -3.00 28.78
CA GLU A 137 9.30 -4.00 29.23
C GLU A 137 8.76 -5.09 30.17
N ARG A 138 7.62 -4.86 30.84
CA ARG A 138 7.09 -5.77 31.86
C ARG A 138 6.69 -7.16 31.33
N ARG A 139 6.68 -7.36 30.01
CA ARG A 139 6.30 -8.60 29.31
C ARG A 139 7.42 -9.25 28.48
N LEU A 140 8.58 -8.59 28.32
CA LEU A 140 9.68 -9.15 27.54
C LEU A 140 10.50 -10.09 28.44
N ALA A 141 10.08 -11.36 28.49
CA ALA A 141 10.78 -12.40 29.25
C ALA A 141 12.19 -12.71 28.70
N ILE A 142 12.48 -12.22 27.50
CA ILE A 142 13.71 -12.47 26.75
C ILE A 142 14.56 -11.20 26.78
N THR A 143 15.78 -11.34 27.28
CA THR A 143 16.77 -10.25 27.23
C THR A 143 17.44 -10.20 25.86
N PRO A 144 17.88 -9.03 25.38
CA PRO A 144 18.62 -8.91 24.10
C PRO A 144 19.89 -9.76 24.01
N ARG A 145 20.35 -10.34 25.12
CA ARG A 145 21.52 -11.22 25.21
C ARG A 145 21.21 -12.70 25.03
N ASP A 146 19.93 -13.10 24.98
CA ASP A 146 19.54 -14.52 24.91
C ASP A 146 19.73 -15.13 23.52
N ASP A 147 19.40 -14.40 22.44
CA ASP A 147 19.84 -14.64 21.06
C ASP A 147 19.39 -13.45 20.18
N PRO A 148 20.30 -12.79 19.44
CA PRO A 148 19.97 -11.64 18.59
C PRO A 148 18.97 -11.91 17.47
N ASN A 149 18.73 -13.18 17.09
CA ASN A 149 17.74 -13.60 16.10
C ASN A 149 16.41 -14.03 16.73
N THR A 150 16.20 -13.72 18.01
CA THR A 150 14.96 -14.08 18.69
C THR A 150 13.88 -13.08 18.35
N SER A 151 12.90 -13.50 17.54
CA SER A 151 11.64 -12.78 17.37
C SER A 151 11.00 -12.52 18.72
N PHE A 152 10.62 -11.28 19.01
CA PHE A 152 10.07 -10.91 20.31
C PHE A 152 8.61 -10.44 20.24
N VAL A 153 8.16 -10.00 19.06
CA VAL A 153 6.77 -9.63 18.80
C VAL A 153 6.37 -10.13 17.42
N ARG A 154 5.14 -10.59 17.30
CA ARG A 154 4.49 -10.88 16.03
C ARG A 154 3.10 -10.28 16.02
N LEU A 155 2.62 -9.87 14.85
CA LEU A 155 1.32 -9.24 14.73
C LEU A 155 0.68 -9.45 13.36
N THR A 156 -0.64 -9.59 13.38
CA THR A 156 -1.53 -9.49 12.21
C THR A 156 -2.39 -8.26 12.41
N TYR A 157 -2.45 -7.39 11.41
CA TYR A 157 -3.18 -6.14 11.51
C TYR A 157 -3.65 -5.67 10.14
N ARG A 158 -4.64 -4.78 10.15
CA ARG A 158 -5.09 -4.11 8.93
C ARG A 158 -4.35 -2.81 8.74
N TYR A 159 -3.98 -2.51 7.50
CA TYR A 159 -3.39 -1.23 7.11
C TYR A 159 -4.14 -0.67 5.90
N GLY A 160 -4.15 0.65 5.78
CA GLY A 160 -4.94 1.30 4.73
C GLY A 160 -5.09 2.80 4.94
N PRO A 161 -6.02 3.43 4.22
CA PRO A 161 -6.35 4.82 4.47
C PRO A 161 -6.94 4.95 5.89
N LEU A 162 -6.28 5.76 6.72
CA LEU A 162 -6.64 5.89 8.13
C LEU A 162 -7.86 6.80 8.29
N GLY A 163 -8.95 6.28 8.86
CA GLY A 163 -10.11 7.08 9.26
C GLY A 163 -11.10 7.40 8.13
N GLU A 164 -11.02 6.70 7.02
CA GLU A 164 -11.95 6.85 5.89
C GLU A 164 -12.59 5.51 5.57
N GLU A 165 -13.92 5.47 5.55
CA GLU A 165 -14.65 4.35 4.98
C GLU A 165 -14.49 4.39 3.47
N VAL A 166 -13.61 3.55 2.95
CA VAL A 166 -13.52 3.31 1.52
C VAL A 166 -14.64 2.36 1.15
N GLN A 167 -15.64 2.89 0.44
CA GLN A 167 -16.70 2.07 -0.14
C GLN A 167 -16.13 1.28 -1.32
N ILE A 168 -16.36 -0.03 -1.29
CA ILE A 168 -16.03 -0.95 -2.37
C ILE A 168 -17.37 -1.38 -2.96
N ASN A 169 -17.53 -1.17 -4.26
CA ASN A 169 -18.75 -1.55 -4.95
C ASN A 169 -18.85 -3.07 -5.17
N GLU A 170 -19.98 -3.55 -5.69
CA GLU A 170 -20.21 -4.97 -5.98
C GLU A 170 -19.20 -5.58 -6.97
N ASP A 171 -18.52 -4.74 -7.77
CA ASP A 171 -17.49 -5.13 -8.74
C ASP A 171 -16.06 -5.13 -8.17
N ASN A 172 -15.93 -5.07 -6.84
CA ASN A 172 -14.67 -4.93 -6.10
C ASN A 172 -13.83 -3.72 -6.52
N VAL A 173 -14.47 -2.64 -6.95
CA VAL A 173 -13.82 -1.37 -7.30
C VAL A 173 -13.97 -0.39 -6.16
N VAL A 174 -12.88 0.28 -5.82
CA VAL A 174 -12.87 1.39 -4.86
C VAL A 174 -13.63 2.59 -5.45
N GLU A 175 -14.71 3.02 -4.81
CA GLU A 175 -15.58 4.09 -5.33
C GLU A 175 -14.94 5.48 -5.28
N SER A 176 -14.00 5.70 -4.36
CA SER A 176 -13.23 6.93 -4.30
C SER A 176 -11.82 6.69 -3.77
N ALA A 177 -10.84 7.31 -4.42
CA ALA A 177 -9.47 7.28 -3.93
C ALA A 177 -9.35 8.15 -2.67
N PRO A 178 -8.85 7.60 -1.55
CA PRO A 178 -8.57 8.37 -0.34
C PRO A 178 -7.73 9.63 -0.66
N PRO A 179 -7.96 10.80 -0.05
CA PRO A 179 -7.22 12.04 -0.26
C PRO A 179 -5.70 11.84 -0.17
N ASP A 180 -5.24 11.00 0.74
CA ASP A 180 -3.83 10.69 0.91
C ASP A 180 -3.21 9.86 -0.22
N VAL A 181 -4.02 8.99 -0.83
CA VAL A 181 -3.63 8.25 -2.03
C VAL A 181 -3.64 9.21 -3.21
N ARG A 182 -4.64 10.11 -3.30
CA ARG A 182 -4.68 11.19 -4.30
C ARG A 182 -3.48 12.12 -4.18
N GLU A 183 -3.08 12.50 -2.97
CA GLU A 183 -1.87 13.30 -2.71
C GLU A 183 -0.60 12.55 -3.11
N ALA A 184 -0.50 11.26 -2.80
CA ALA A 184 0.66 10.45 -3.20
C ALA A 184 0.76 10.31 -4.73
N VAL A 185 -0.36 10.09 -5.41
CA VAL A 185 -0.45 10.06 -6.88
C VAL A 185 -0.08 11.42 -7.46
N ALA A 186 -0.62 12.51 -6.91
CA ALA A 186 -0.32 13.87 -7.35
C ALA A 186 1.16 14.26 -7.13
N ALA A 187 1.73 13.91 -5.97
CA ALA A 187 3.14 14.15 -5.66
C ALA A 187 4.07 13.34 -6.56
N LYS A 188 3.68 12.11 -6.90
CA LYS A 188 4.42 11.27 -7.86
C LYS A 188 4.38 11.88 -9.25
N ALA A 189 3.21 12.28 -9.72
CA ALA A 189 3.06 12.99 -10.98
C ALA A 189 3.91 14.26 -11.00
N ALA A 190 3.84 15.10 -9.96
CA ALA A 190 4.66 16.30 -9.82
C ALA A 190 6.18 16.00 -9.81
N SER A 191 6.61 14.92 -9.16
CA SER A 191 8.03 14.52 -9.12
C SER A 191 8.54 14.10 -10.50
N MET A 192 7.72 13.40 -11.29
CA MET A 192 8.07 13.06 -12.68
C MET A 192 8.08 14.29 -13.59
N LEU A 193 7.15 15.23 -13.39
CA LEU A 193 7.18 16.51 -14.10
C LEU A 193 8.45 17.30 -13.78
N ALA A 194 8.89 17.33 -12.52
CA ALA A 194 10.12 18.02 -12.10
C ALA A 194 11.41 17.31 -12.57
N LEU A 195 11.44 15.97 -12.60
CA LEU A 195 12.56 15.21 -13.16
C LEU A 195 12.69 15.45 -14.67
N ASN A 196 11.56 15.49 -15.38
CA ASN A 196 11.53 15.85 -16.79
C ASN A 196 12.00 17.30 -17.03
N ASP A 197 11.58 18.25 -16.18
CA ASP A 197 12.04 19.65 -16.22
C ASP A 197 13.57 19.73 -16.09
N ASN A 198 14.16 19.00 -15.13
CA ASN A 198 15.62 18.93 -14.94
C ASN A 198 16.35 18.24 -16.10
N THR A 199 15.81 17.18 -16.71
CA THR A 199 16.42 16.57 -17.91
C THR A 199 16.30 17.46 -19.15
N THR A 200 15.39 18.43 -19.16
CA THR A 200 15.27 19.42 -20.23
C THR A 200 16.20 20.63 -20.02
N LEU A 201 16.84 20.74 -18.85
CA LEU A 201 17.84 21.78 -18.54
C LEU A 201 19.26 21.44 -19.04
N ASP A 202 19.50 20.23 -19.55
CA ASP A 202 20.74 19.84 -20.22
C ASP A 202 20.63 19.95 -21.75
N ILE A 203 20.11 21.09 -22.24
CA ILE A 203 20.11 21.44 -23.67
C ILE A 203 21.11 22.60 -23.88
N PRO A 204 22.15 22.41 -24.74
CA PRO A 204 23.02 23.49 -25.18
C PRO A 204 22.22 24.66 -25.74
N ASP A 205 22.64 25.87 -25.37
CA ASP A 205 22.05 27.16 -25.73
C ASP A 205 22.03 27.40 -27.26
N ASP A 206 21.07 26.80 -27.97
CA ASP A 206 20.79 27.03 -29.38
C ASP A 206 19.35 27.56 -29.58
N GLY A 207 18.96 28.57 -28.80
CA GLY A 207 18.03 29.65 -29.19
C GLY A 207 16.60 29.31 -29.66
N GLN A 208 16.17 28.06 -29.73
CA GLN A 208 14.78 27.71 -30.09
C GLN A 208 13.94 27.55 -28.83
N LEU A 209 13.23 28.63 -28.47
CA LEU A 209 12.16 28.60 -27.49
C LEU A 209 11.07 27.62 -27.94
N THR A 210 11.05 26.42 -27.35
CA THR A 210 9.97 25.44 -27.53
C THR A 210 8.64 26.10 -27.17
N SER A 211 7.70 26.18 -28.12
CA SER A 211 6.43 26.88 -27.95
C SER A 211 5.65 26.33 -26.74
N ARG A 212 4.89 27.18 -26.03
CA ARG A 212 4.03 26.76 -24.90
C ARG A 212 3.12 25.57 -25.26
N ALA A 213 2.71 25.46 -26.52
CA ALA A 213 1.88 24.36 -27.01
C ALA A 213 2.65 23.02 -26.99
N SER A 214 3.87 22.99 -27.55
CA SER A 214 4.75 21.80 -27.53
C SER A 214 5.09 21.35 -26.10
N ARG A 215 5.29 22.32 -25.20
CA ARG A 215 5.49 22.07 -23.76
C ARG A 215 4.23 21.47 -23.11
N SER A 216 3.03 21.95 -23.45
CA SER A 216 1.78 21.37 -22.92
C SER A 216 1.50 19.97 -23.45
N GLU A 217 1.83 19.68 -24.71
CA GLU A 217 1.68 18.34 -25.29
C GLU A 217 2.63 17.33 -24.65
N ALA A 218 3.90 17.68 -24.42
CA ALA A 218 4.85 16.81 -23.74
C ALA A 218 4.46 16.53 -22.28
N LEU A 219 3.97 17.55 -21.55
CA LEU A 219 3.47 17.38 -20.18
C LEU A 219 2.20 16.53 -20.14
N LYS A 220 1.31 16.69 -21.13
CA LYS A 220 0.12 15.87 -21.27
C LYS A 220 0.48 14.43 -21.60
N ALA A 221 1.44 14.19 -22.49
CA ALA A 221 1.94 12.85 -22.82
C ALA A 221 2.60 12.15 -21.62
N ALA A 222 3.39 12.86 -20.81
CA ALA A 222 4.00 12.29 -19.60
C ALA A 222 2.97 12.01 -18.49
N TYR A 223 1.96 12.88 -18.36
CA TYR A 223 0.81 12.61 -17.50
C TYR A 223 0.02 11.39 -18.00
N GLU A 224 -0.21 11.29 -19.30
CA GLU A 224 -0.86 10.15 -19.94
C GLU A 224 -0.03 8.86 -19.77
N GLU A 225 1.30 8.91 -19.87
CA GLU A 225 2.24 7.81 -19.62
C GLU A 225 2.30 7.38 -18.14
N THR A 226 2.12 8.33 -17.23
CA THR A 226 2.01 8.06 -15.80
C THR A 226 0.65 7.45 -15.46
N ALA A 227 -0.42 8.10 -15.91
CA ALA A 227 -1.78 7.61 -15.77
C ALA A 227 -1.88 6.22 -16.35
N ALA A 228 -1.24 5.98 -17.50
CA ALA A 228 -0.97 4.69 -18.13
C ALA A 228 -0.25 3.68 -17.24
N GLU A 229 0.88 4.05 -16.62
CA GLU A 229 1.64 3.17 -15.74
C GLU A 229 0.79 2.69 -14.55
N TYR A 230 -0.09 3.57 -14.05
CA TYR A 230 -1.00 3.28 -12.93
C TYR A 230 -2.39 2.83 -13.35
N SER A 231 -2.79 2.93 -14.62
CA SER A 231 -4.04 2.41 -15.22
C SER A 231 -3.82 1.06 -15.93
N GLY A 232 -2.55 0.69 -16.13
CA GLY A 232 -2.11 -0.56 -16.75
C GLY A 232 -1.76 -0.49 -18.24
N PHE A 233 -1.69 0.68 -18.90
CA PHE A 233 -1.25 0.77 -20.32
C PHE A 233 -0.63 2.10 -20.75
N SER A 234 0.64 2.07 -21.21
CA SER A 234 1.40 3.15 -21.90
C SER A 234 0.78 3.51 -23.26
N PRO A 235 0.79 4.79 -23.70
CA PRO A 235 0.18 5.22 -24.97
C PRO A 235 1.08 5.01 -26.22
N LEU A 236 2.02 4.05 -26.20
CA LEU A 236 2.83 3.66 -27.36
C LEU A 236 2.34 2.36 -28.01
#